data_AF-X1GMI4-F1
#
_entry.id   AF-X1GMI4-F1
#
_cell.length_a   1.000
_cell.length_b   1.000
_cell.length_c   1.000
_cell.angle_alpha   90.00
_cell.angle_beta   90.00
_cell.angle_gamma   90.00
#
_symmetry.space_group_name_H-M   'P 1'
#
loop_
_entity.id
_entity.type
_entity.pdbx_description
1 polymer ?
#
loop_
_entity_poly.entity_id
_entity_poly.type
_entity_poly.pdbx_seq_one_letter_code
_entity_poly.pdbx_strand_id
1 'polypeptide(L)'
;MTSFKDRIIRAAKLDVHLYEEVEADTGAMGQAMGVVVLSSIAAGLGSIASGGLGGILIGTIFALIGWYVWAYLTYFIGTKFLPEPQTKADLGELLRTIGFSSSPGLIRVLGIIPGLGGVVFLV
;
A
#
# COMPACT_ATOMS: atom_id res chain seq x y z
N MET A 1 9.57 8.34 18.48
CA MET A 1 9.22 7.39 17.42
C MET A 1 7.72 7.50 17.17
N THR A 2 7.31 7.84 15.95
CA THR A 2 5.91 7.80 15.52
C THR A 2 5.44 6.34 15.53
N SER A 3 4.24 6.08 16.06
CA SER A 3 3.72 4.71 16.09
C SER A 3 3.34 4.26 14.68
N PHE A 4 3.39 2.94 14.41
CA PHE A 4 2.94 2.41 13.11
C PHE A 4 1.51 2.83 12.74
N LYS A 5 0.61 2.88 13.73
CA LYS A 5 -0.76 3.38 13.56
C LYS A 5 -0.80 4.84 13.10
N ASP A 6 0.04 5.69 13.69
CA ASP A 6 0.13 7.11 13.34
C ASP A 6 0.59 7.29 11.88
N ARG A 7 1.60 6.51 11.48
CA ARG A 7 2.06 6.46 10.08
C ARG A 7 0.93 6.02 9.13
N ILE A 8 0.18 4.97 9.45
CA ILE A 8 -0.97 4.55 8.61
C ILE A 8 -2.00 5.69 8.46
N ILE A 9 -2.36 6.36 9.55
CA ILE A 9 -3.38 7.42 9.51
C ILE A 9 -2.89 8.61 8.68
N ARG A 10 -1.62 9.00 8.84
CA ARG A 10 -1.01 10.09 8.07
C ARG A 10 -0.90 9.73 6.58
N ALA A 11 -0.55 8.49 6.24
CA ALA A 11 -0.52 8.01 4.86
C ALA A 11 -1.90 8.03 4.23
N ALA A 12 -2.92 7.57 4.98
CA ALA A 12 -4.31 7.61 4.55
C ALA A 12 -4.82 9.04 4.29
N LYS A 13 -4.23 10.03 4.97
CA LYS A 13 -4.52 11.47 4.80
C LYS A 13 -3.62 12.16 3.76
N LEU A 14 -2.79 11.40 3.04
CA LEU A 14 -1.85 11.92 2.03
C LEU A 14 -0.85 12.95 2.59
N ASP A 15 -0.41 12.78 3.84
CA ASP A 15 0.59 13.67 4.44
C ASP A 15 1.97 13.49 3.77
N VAL A 16 2.42 14.52 3.05
CA VAL A 16 3.71 14.53 2.34
C VAL A 16 4.90 14.26 3.26
N HIS A 17 4.88 14.79 4.48
CA HIS A 17 5.99 14.63 5.42
C HIS A 17 6.13 13.18 5.88
N LEU A 18 5.05 12.40 5.84
CA LEU A 18 5.14 10.98 6.13
C LEU A 18 5.84 10.25 4.98
N TYR A 19 5.54 10.59 3.73
CA TYR A 19 6.17 9.92 2.59
C TYR A 19 7.68 10.15 2.60
N GLU A 20 8.13 11.37 2.88
CA GLU A 20 9.55 11.68 3.10
C GLU A 20 10.14 10.90 4.30
N GLU A 21 9.38 10.78 5.40
CA GLU A 21 9.80 10.03 6.59
C GLU A 21 10.02 8.54 6.28
N VAL A 22 9.10 7.88 5.58
CA VAL A 22 9.19 6.45 5.27
C VAL A 22 10.15 6.16 4.11
N GLU A 23 10.35 7.14 3.22
CA GLU A 23 11.40 7.12 2.20
C GLU A 23 12.79 7.11 2.84
N ALA A 24 13.03 7.94 3.86
CA ALA A 24 14.30 7.99 4.57
C ALA A 24 14.52 6.81 5.54
N ASP A 25 13.45 6.24 6.11
CA ASP A 25 13.53 5.18 7.13
C ASP A 25 13.68 3.78 6.52
N THR A 26 14.91 3.27 6.41
CA THR A 26 15.21 1.95 5.82
C THR A 26 14.62 0.78 6.62
N GLY A 27 14.27 1.00 7.89
CA GLY A 27 13.56 0.03 8.74
C GLY A 27 12.06 -0.06 8.44
N ALA A 28 11.49 0.87 7.67
CA ALA A 28 10.05 0.92 7.40
C ALA A 28 9.55 -0.13 6.38
N MET A 29 10.44 -0.93 5.76
CA MET A 29 10.05 -1.92 4.75
C MET A 29 9.02 -2.94 5.27
N GLY A 30 9.24 -3.45 6.49
CA GLY A 30 8.30 -4.38 7.11
C GLY A 30 6.94 -3.74 7.42
N GLN A 31 6.93 -2.45 7.76
CA GLN A 31 5.70 -1.68 7.97
C GLN A 31 4.96 -1.48 6.66
N ALA A 32 5.66 -1.10 5.59
CA ALA A 32 5.09 -0.90 4.25
C ALA A 32 4.44 -2.19 3.72
N MET A 33 5.13 -3.33 3.81
CA MET A 33 4.57 -4.64 3.49
C MET A 33 3.34 -4.95 4.35
N GLY A 34 3.39 -4.62 5.64
CA GLY A 34 2.25 -4.76 6.56
C GLY A 34 1.03 -3.96 6.10
N VAL A 35 1.20 -2.72 5.64
CA VAL A 35 0.09 -1.91 5.09
C VAL A 35 -0.52 -2.57 3.85
N VAL A 36 0.30 -3.06 2.93
CA VAL A 36 -0.17 -3.76 1.71
C VAL A 36 -0.98 -5.01 2.08
N VAL A 37 -0.48 -5.83 3.01
CA VAL A 37 -1.18 -7.02 3.49
C VAL A 37 -2.50 -6.67 4.15
N LEU A 38 -2.51 -5.69 5.05
CA LEU A 38 -3.73 -5.26 5.75
C LEU A 38 -4.77 -4.69 4.78
N SER A 39 -4.36 -3.88 3.81
CA SER A 39 -5.24 -3.36 2.75
C SER A 39 -5.81 -4.49 1.87
N SER A 40 -4.99 -5.49 1.54
CA SER A 40 -5.40 -6.62 0.72
C SER A 40 -6.42 -7.50 1.43
N ILE A 41 -6.20 -7.76 2.71
CA ILE A 41 -7.17 -8.46 3.56
C ILE A 41 -8.47 -7.66 3.64
N ALA A 42 -8.39 -6.35 3.91
CA ALA A 42 -9.56 -5.47 3.99
C ALA A 42 -10.41 -5.50 2.70
N ALA A 43 -9.76 -5.51 1.53
CA ALA A 43 -10.45 -5.68 0.24
C ALA A 43 -11.08 -7.08 0.08
N GLY A 44 -10.39 -8.13 0.55
CA GLY A 44 -10.85 -9.52 0.47
C GLY A 44 -12.00 -9.87 1.44
N LEU A 45 -12.17 -9.13 2.54
CA LEU A 45 -13.25 -9.38 3.50
C LEU A 45 -14.65 -9.22 2.87
N GLY A 46 -14.81 -8.24 1.96
CA GLY A 46 -16.06 -8.03 1.23
C GLY A 46 -16.41 -9.15 0.24
N SER A 47 -15.43 -9.98 -0.14
CA SER A 47 -15.58 -11.08 -1.10
C SER A 47 -15.50 -12.47 -0.47
N ILE A 48 -15.50 -12.57 0.87
CA ILE A 48 -15.51 -13.87 1.58
C ILE A 48 -16.65 -14.77 1.09
N ALA A 49 -17.81 -14.20 0.75
CA ALA A 49 -18.97 -14.94 0.27
C ALA A 49 -18.74 -15.70 -1.05
N SER A 50 -17.75 -15.30 -1.87
CA SER A 50 -17.47 -15.92 -3.18
C SER A 50 -16.18 -16.73 -3.22
N GLY A 51 -15.18 -16.44 -2.37
CA GLY A 51 -13.84 -17.06 -2.44
C GLY A 51 -13.31 -17.65 -1.13
N GLY A 52 -13.99 -17.44 0.01
CA GLY A 52 -13.54 -17.91 1.33
C GLY A 52 -12.13 -17.44 1.73
N LEU A 53 -11.54 -18.12 2.73
CA LEU A 53 -10.20 -17.80 3.23
C LEU A 53 -9.09 -18.05 2.18
N GLY A 54 -9.26 -19.04 1.31
CA GLY A 54 -8.30 -19.33 0.24
C GLY A 54 -8.18 -18.18 -0.77
N GLY A 55 -9.30 -17.55 -1.12
CA GLY A 55 -9.32 -16.36 -1.98
C GLY A 55 -8.56 -15.19 -1.38
N ILE A 56 -8.69 -14.95 -0.06
CA ILE A 56 -7.96 -13.87 0.64
C ILE A 56 -6.45 -14.12 0.59
N LEU A 57 -6.00 -15.35 0.84
CA LEU A 57 -4.58 -15.69 0.82
C LEU A 57 -3.98 -15.52 -0.58
N ILE A 58 -4.63 -16.09 -1.60
CA ILE A 58 -4.19 -15.97 -2.98
C ILE A 58 -4.18 -14.50 -3.43
N GLY A 59 -5.25 -13.75 -3.11
CA GLY A 59 -5.35 -12.33 -3.41
C GLY A 59 -4.24 -11.50 -2.75
N THR A 60 -3.89 -11.80 -1.49
CA THR A 60 -2.80 -11.13 -0.77
C THR A 60 -1.44 -11.40 -1.42
N ILE A 61 -1.17 -12.64 -1.87
CA ILE A 61 0.05 -12.98 -2.59
C ILE A 61 0.14 -12.18 -3.90
N PHE A 62 -0.94 -12.16 -4.69
CA PHE A 62 -0.99 -11.37 -5.91
C PHE A 62 -0.86 -9.87 -5.66
N ALA A 63 -1.41 -9.36 -4.56
CA ALA A 63 -1.27 -7.96 -4.17
C ALA A 63 0.19 -7.60 -3.81
N LEU A 64 0.90 -8.47 -3.09
CA LEU A 64 2.33 -8.27 -2.79
C LEU A 64 3.19 -8.32 -4.05
N ILE A 65 2.93 -9.27 -4.95
CA ILE A 65 3.63 -9.35 -6.24
C ILE A 65 3.34 -8.10 -7.07
N GLY A 66 2.06 -7.73 -7.19
CA GLY A 66 1.62 -6.56 -7.94
C GLY A 66 2.21 -5.26 -7.40
N TRP A 67 2.25 -5.09 -6.08
CA TRP A 67 2.91 -3.96 -5.42
C TRP A 67 4.39 -3.89 -5.75
N TYR A 68 5.11 -5.01 -5.65
CA TYR A 68 6.54 -5.06 -5.98
C TYR A 68 6.78 -4.73 -7.45
N VAL A 69 6.03 -5.36 -8.36
CA VAL A 69 6.13 -5.12 -9.81
C VAL A 69 5.83 -3.65 -10.12
N TRP A 70 4.80 -3.07 -9.51
CA TRP A 70 4.45 -1.67 -9.70
C TRP A 70 5.52 -0.71 -9.19
N ALA A 71 6.07 -0.96 -8.00
CA ALA A 71 7.17 -0.18 -7.46
C ALA A 71 8.43 -0.27 -8.34
N TYR A 72 8.75 -1.46 -8.84
CA TYR A 72 9.86 -1.67 -9.76
C TYR A 72 9.66 -0.94 -11.09
N LEU A 73 8.46 -1.03 -11.67
CA LEU A 73 8.15 -0.32 -12.92
C LEU A 73 8.25 1.19 -12.72
N THR A 74 7.69 1.72 -11.63
CA THR A 74 7.77 3.16 -11.32
C THR A 74 9.22 3.60 -11.14
N TYR A 75 10.03 2.81 -10.43
CA TYR A 75 11.47 3.07 -10.26
C TYR A 75 12.18 3.05 -11.60
N PHE A 76 11.96 2.01 -12.41
CA PHE A 76 12.64 1.85 -13.69
C PHE A 76 12.27 2.98 -14.65
N ILE A 77 10.98 3.31 -14.76
CA ILE A 77 10.51 4.38 -15.64
C ILE A 77 11.10 5.72 -15.18
N GLY A 78 10.96 6.06 -13.89
CA GLY A 78 11.38 7.37 -13.38
C GLY A 78 12.90 7.56 -13.33
N THR A 79 13.67 6.51 -13.04
CA THR A 79 15.13 6.64 -12.80
C THR A 79 16.01 6.14 -13.93
N LYS A 80 15.50 5.26 -14.80
CA LYS A 80 16.29 4.65 -15.89
C LYS A 80 15.77 5.05 -17.27
N PHE A 81 14.45 5.07 -17.46
CA PHE A 81 13.86 5.39 -18.77
C PHE A 81 13.72 6.90 -19.00
N LEU A 82 13.34 7.66 -17.96
CA LEU A 82 13.14 9.11 -18.00
C LEU A 82 13.96 9.86 -16.92
N PRO A 83 15.29 9.68 -16.86
CA PRO A 83 16.10 10.35 -15.83
C PRO A 83 16.23 11.85 -16.11
N GLU A 84 16.10 12.66 -15.08
CA GLU A 84 16.55 14.06 -15.05
C GLU A 84 17.86 14.16 -14.25
N PRO A 85 18.69 15.22 -14.45
CA PRO A 85 19.96 15.37 -13.74
C PRO A 85 19.85 15.32 -12.21
N GLN A 86 18.71 15.73 -11.67
CA GLN A 86 18.40 15.71 -10.25
C GLN A 86 17.71 14.43 -9.77
N THR A 87 17.30 13.52 -10.68
CA THR A 87 16.60 12.29 -10.30
C THR A 87 17.51 11.39 -9.47
N LYS A 88 17.16 11.22 -8.21
CA LYS A 88 17.81 10.31 -7.27
C LYS A 88 16.72 9.60 -6.50
N ALA A 89 16.57 8.32 -6.79
CA ALA A 89 15.70 7.44 -6.04
C ALA A 89 16.22 6.00 -6.14
N ASP A 90 16.01 5.21 -5.11
CA ASP A 90 16.22 3.77 -5.12
C ASP A 90 14.91 2.98 -5.08
N LEU A 91 15.00 1.69 -5.37
CA LEU A 91 13.82 0.82 -5.39
C LEU A 91 13.18 0.67 -4.00
N GLY A 92 13.99 0.69 -2.94
CA GLY A 92 13.53 0.55 -1.56
C GLY A 92 12.74 1.76 -1.07
N GLU A 93 13.14 2.96 -1.46
CA GLU A 93 12.41 4.23 -1.28
C GLU A 93 11.01 4.14 -1.89
N LEU A 94 10.90 3.71 -3.16
CA LEU A 94 9.61 3.55 -3.82
C LEU A 94 8.76 2.43 -3.23
N LEU A 95 9.37 1.29 -2.88
CA LEU A 95 8.64 0.21 -2.22
C LEU A 95 8.00 0.72 -0.92
N ARG A 96 8.76 1.41 -0.05
CA ARG A 96 8.25 1.92 1.23
C ARG A 96 7.12 2.93 1.03
N THR A 97 7.33 3.94 0.19
CA THR A 97 6.32 4.99 -0.06
C THR A 97 5.04 4.44 -0.70
N ILE A 98 5.16 3.60 -1.74
CA ILE A 98 4.01 2.96 -2.41
C ILE A 98 3.32 1.95 -1.47
N GLY A 99 4.07 1.27 -0.61
CA GLY A 99 3.46 0.37 0.38
C GLY A 99 2.57 1.14 1.37
N PHE A 100 3.07 2.28 1.88
CA PHE A 100 2.26 3.16 2.73
C PHE A 100 1.10 3.83 1.99
N SER A 101 1.21 4.10 0.68
CA SER A 101 0.10 4.67 -0.10
C SER A 101 -1.11 3.74 -0.21
N SER A 102 -0.97 2.46 0.17
CA SER A 102 -2.10 1.52 0.31
C SER A 102 -2.95 1.77 1.58
N SER A 103 -2.55 2.69 2.47
CA SER A 103 -3.22 2.96 3.75
C SER A 103 -4.70 3.37 3.66
N PRO A 104 -5.14 4.22 2.71
CA PRO A 104 -6.57 4.52 2.53
C PRO A 104 -7.42 3.26 2.32
N GLY A 105 -6.85 2.24 1.66
CA GLY A 105 -7.51 0.99 1.32
C GLY A 105 -7.95 0.15 2.53
N LEU A 106 -7.42 0.42 3.74
CA LEU A 106 -7.87 -0.24 4.96
C LEU A 106 -9.34 0.05 5.28
N ILE A 107 -9.91 1.17 4.78
CA ILE A 107 -11.32 1.50 4.97
C ILE A 107 -12.28 0.45 4.39
N ARG A 108 -11.81 -0.35 3.42
CA ARG A 108 -12.60 -1.41 2.78
C ARG A 108 -13.07 -2.50 3.75
N VAL A 109 -12.47 -2.60 4.94
CA VAL A 109 -12.96 -3.45 6.03
C VAL A 109 -14.42 -3.15 6.41
N LEU A 110 -14.85 -1.89 6.26
CA LEU A 110 -16.23 -1.47 6.52
C LEU A 110 -17.21 -1.96 5.44
N GLY A 111 -16.73 -2.54 4.34
CA GLY A 111 -17.54 -3.13 3.28
C GLY A 111 -18.37 -4.35 3.72
N ILE A 112 -18.10 -4.90 4.91
CA ILE A 112 -18.93 -5.92 5.56
C ILE A 112 -20.31 -5.35 5.93
N ILE A 113 -20.42 -4.03 6.17
CA ILE A 113 -21.67 -3.37 6.54
C ILE A 113 -22.54 -3.22 5.28
N PRO A 114 -23.77 -3.77 5.27
CA PRO A 114 -24.69 -3.62 4.14
C PRO A 114 -24.92 -2.14 3.79
N GLY A 115 -24.77 -1.80 2.52
CA GLY A 115 -24.92 -0.43 2.01
C GLY A 115 -23.64 0.42 1.99
N LEU A 116 -22.56 0.03 2.70
CA LEU A 116 -21.29 0.78 2.66
C LEU A 116 -20.31 0.30 1.57
N GLY A 117 -20.46 -0.93 1.08
CA GLY A 117 -19.56 -1.53 0.09
C GLY A 117 -19.30 -0.63 -1.14
N GLY A 118 -20.35 -0.06 -1.73
CA GLY A 118 -20.20 0.81 -2.91
C GLY A 118 -19.32 2.04 -2.66
N VAL A 119 -19.36 2.63 -1.46
CA VAL A 119 -18.60 3.84 -1.13
C VAL A 119 -17.15 3.51 -0.79
N VAL A 120 -16.92 2.48 0.04
CA VAL A 120 -15.57 2.19 0.54
C VAL A 120 -14.65 1.55 -0.51
N PHE A 121 -15.21 0.93 -1.55
CA PHE A 121 -14.45 0.36 -2.66
C PHE A 121 -14.11 1.37 -3.78
N LEU A 122 -14.54 2.64 -3.66
CA LEU A 122 -14.06 3.72 -4.53
C LEU A 122 -12.65 4.19 -4.17
N VAL A 123 -12.23 3.92 -2.93
CA VAL A 123 -10.88 4.15 -2.40
C VAL A 123 -10.05 2.92 -2.69
#